data_AF-A0A2W4T093-F1
#
_entry.id   AF-A0A2W4T093-F1
#
_cell.length_a   1.000
_cell.length_b   1.000
_cell.length_c   1.000
_cell.angle_alpha   90.00
_cell.angle_beta   90.00
_cell.angle_gamma   90.00
#
_symmetry.space_group_name_H-M   'P 1'
#
loop_
_entity.id
_entity.type
_entity.pdbx_description
1 polymer ?
#
loop_
_entity_poly.entity_id
_entity_poly.type
_entity_poly.pdbx_seq_one_letter_code
_entity_poly.pdbx_strand_id
1 'polypeptide(L)'
;MTANAMAGDREKCLEAGMNDHIAKPVDPHEMYATLEKWIAKQSDTIHEVSVAPSSERNSSMVLPLPHIPGLDMSRGLHHVGGNTVLYRNVLLKFANIQGGACLEMERCLASGDFTRLEHIAHTLKGVSATLGALSLSDLAGRIEKLSKTPEGLEELPELLATTLSELARIVWAIEITLGQPTTIFTGEDKSSIEASPEQMAVLFQRAVALLLASDSAVKEVVEEIANLSRSESRRERLVAINTALGVYEFETCLALFQSWARDEGIALS
;
A
#
# COMPACT_ATOMS: atom_id res chain seq x y z
N MET A 1 2.73 -25.70 13.48
CA MET A 1 3.38 -24.44 13.06
C MET A 1 4.85 -24.56 13.41
N THR A 2 5.70 -24.80 12.41
CA THR A 2 7.16 -24.68 12.52
C THR A 2 7.69 -24.27 11.15
N ALA A 3 8.47 -23.22 11.12
CA ALA A 3 9.10 -22.67 9.93
C ALA A 3 10.30 -23.52 9.53
N ASN A 4 10.15 -24.31 8.47
CA ASN A 4 11.26 -24.71 7.62
C ASN A 4 10.67 -25.22 6.29
N ALA A 5 10.52 -24.34 5.31
CA ALA A 5 10.25 -24.75 3.93
C ALA A 5 11.54 -25.38 3.34
N MET A 6 11.94 -26.52 3.90
CA MET A 6 12.88 -27.43 3.29
C MET A 6 12.08 -28.39 2.43
N ALA A 7 12.65 -28.84 1.32
CA ALA A 7 12.01 -29.62 0.26
C ALA A 7 11.33 -30.95 0.69
N GLY A 8 11.20 -31.26 1.99
CA GLY A 8 10.50 -32.43 2.53
C GLY A 8 9.12 -32.15 3.16
N ASP A 9 8.62 -30.92 3.21
CA ASP A 9 7.26 -30.66 3.73
C ASP A 9 6.17 -31.24 2.83
N ARG A 10 6.38 -31.21 1.50
CA ARG A 10 5.48 -31.86 0.54
C ARG A 10 5.42 -33.37 0.77
N GLU A 11 6.58 -34.02 0.92
CA GLU A 11 6.67 -35.46 1.19
C GLU A 11 6.04 -35.84 2.53
N LYS A 12 6.30 -35.08 3.60
CA LYS A 12 5.65 -35.31 4.91
C LYS A 12 4.14 -35.13 4.86
N CYS A 13 3.62 -34.15 4.12
CA CYS A 13 2.18 -33.97 3.93
C CYS A 13 1.55 -35.13 3.15
N LEU A 14 2.23 -35.62 2.11
CA LEU A 14 1.77 -36.78 1.33
C LEU A 14 1.83 -38.08 2.16
N GLU A 15 2.90 -38.29 2.94
CA GLU A 15 3.05 -39.44 3.85
C GLU A 15 2.02 -39.42 4.98
N ALA A 16 1.60 -38.23 5.44
CA ALA A 16 0.51 -38.06 6.41
C ALA A 16 -0.89 -38.30 5.82
N GLY A 17 -0.99 -38.69 4.54
CA GLY A 17 -2.23 -39.02 3.86
C GLY A 17 -2.99 -37.81 3.28
N MET A 18 -2.35 -36.64 3.15
CA MET A 18 -2.94 -35.48 2.48
C MET A 18 -2.87 -35.65 0.95
N ASN A 19 -3.86 -35.10 0.24
CA ASN A 19 -3.93 -35.21 -1.21
C ASN A 19 -2.87 -34.35 -1.93
N ASP A 20 -2.54 -33.17 -1.41
CA ASP A 20 -1.49 -32.31 -1.95
C ASP A 20 -1.02 -31.31 -0.89
N HIS A 21 0.02 -30.53 -1.22
CA HIS A 21 0.54 -29.48 -0.36
C HIS A 21 0.74 -28.18 -1.15
N ILE A 22 0.14 -27.09 -0.67
CA ILE A 22 0.34 -25.72 -1.17
C ILE A 22 1.20 -24.98 -0.15
N ALA A 23 2.36 -24.51 -0.58
CA ALA A 23 3.28 -23.80 0.29
C ALA A 23 2.75 -22.41 0.64
N LYS A 24 3.22 -21.85 1.77
CA LYS A 24 2.97 -20.45 2.12
C LYS A 24 4.01 -19.53 1.46
N PRO A 25 3.66 -18.29 1.08
CA PRO A 25 2.29 -17.75 1.07
C PRO A 25 1.45 -18.45 0.01
N VAL A 26 0.17 -18.66 0.31
CA VAL A 26 -0.74 -19.40 -0.57
C VAL A 26 -0.92 -18.62 -1.87
N ASP A 27 -0.47 -19.18 -2.99
CA ASP A 27 -0.78 -18.68 -4.32
C ASP A 27 -2.22 -19.12 -4.70
N PRO A 28 -3.16 -18.18 -4.93
CA PRO A 28 -4.52 -18.52 -5.32
C PRO A 28 -4.60 -19.34 -6.61
N HIS A 29 -3.71 -19.13 -7.58
CA HIS A 29 -3.69 -19.91 -8.83
C HIS A 29 -3.21 -21.33 -8.59
N GLU A 30 -2.17 -21.53 -7.79
CA GLU A 30 -1.73 -22.87 -7.37
C GLU A 30 -2.83 -23.57 -6.57
N MET A 31 -3.54 -22.83 -5.72
CA MET A 31 -4.70 -23.32 -4.97
C MET A 31 -5.84 -23.74 -5.89
N TYR A 32 -6.25 -22.89 -6.83
CA TYR A 32 -7.32 -23.21 -7.79
C TYR A 32 -6.92 -24.37 -8.70
N ALA A 33 -5.70 -24.41 -9.22
CA ALA A 33 -5.20 -25.51 -10.04
C ALA A 33 -5.15 -26.84 -9.27
N THR A 34 -4.75 -26.79 -7.98
CA THR A 34 -4.77 -27.95 -7.11
C THR A 34 -6.20 -28.41 -6.84
N LEU A 35 -7.12 -27.48 -6.56
CA LEU A 35 -8.53 -27.80 -6.37
C LEU A 35 -9.16 -28.38 -7.65
N GLU A 36 -8.95 -27.79 -8.82
CA GLU A 36 -9.43 -28.30 -10.11
C GLU A 36 -8.92 -29.71 -10.38
N LYS A 37 -7.62 -29.96 -10.18
CA LYS A 37 -7.00 -31.29 -10.32
C LYS A 37 -7.70 -32.34 -9.45
N TRP A 38 -8.04 -32.02 -8.21
CA TRP A 38 -8.63 -32.98 -7.27
C TRP A 38 -10.16 -33.09 -7.38
N ILE A 39 -10.84 -32.02 -7.77
CA ILE A 39 -12.28 -32.02 -8.07
C ILE A 39 -12.55 -32.77 -9.37
N ALA A 40 -11.77 -32.53 -10.44
CA ALA A 40 -11.92 -33.21 -11.73
C ALA A 40 -11.63 -34.72 -11.63
N LYS A 41 -10.68 -35.11 -10.77
CA LYS A 41 -10.33 -36.51 -10.51
C LYS A 41 -11.41 -37.28 -9.71
N GLN A 42 -12.35 -36.57 -9.07
CA GLN A 42 -13.54 -37.17 -8.45
C GLN A 42 -14.73 -37.26 -9.42
N SER A 43 -14.70 -36.55 -10.55
CA SER A 43 -15.81 -36.50 -11.52
C SER A 43 -15.72 -37.52 -12.66
N ASP A 44 -14.78 -38.47 -12.64
CA ASP A 44 -14.75 -39.62 -13.58
C ASP A 44 -15.92 -40.62 -13.37
N THR A 45 -16.94 -40.26 -12.59
CA THR A 45 -18.16 -41.07 -12.38
C THR A 45 -19.48 -40.36 -12.69
N ILE A 46 -19.51 -39.14 -13.23
CA ILE A 46 -20.78 -38.54 -13.67
C ILE A 46 -20.64 -37.84 -15.02
N HIS A 47 -21.43 -38.32 -15.97
CA HIS A 47 -21.54 -37.94 -17.37
C HIS A 47 -21.61 -36.43 -17.65
N GLU A 48 -20.85 -36.04 -18.67
CA GLU A 48 -21.15 -35.11 -19.76
C GLU A 48 -22.45 -34.30 -19.63
N VAL A 49 -22.33 -33.05 -19.16
CA VAL A 49 -23.27 -31.98 -19.51
C VAL A 49 -22.47 -30.81 -20.04
N SER A 50 -22.56 -30.64 -21.35
CA SER A 50 -22.17 -29.43 -22.07
C SER A 50 -22.92 -28.24 -21.47
N VAL A 51 -22.18 -27.37 -20.78
CA VAL A 51 -22.64 -26.04 -20.40
C VAL A 51 -21.88 -25.05 -21.27
N ALA A 52 -22.61 -24.48 -22.23
CA ALA A 52 -22.20 -23.32 -22.98
C ALA A 52 -21.76 -22.20 -22.01
N PRO A 53 -20.74 -21.39 -22.35
CA PRO A 53 -20.31 -20.29 -21.50
C PRO A 53 -21.34 -19.16 -21.57
N SER A 54 -22.41 -19.25 -20.78
CA SER A 54 -23.13 -18.09 -20.30
C SER A 54 -22.36 -17.54 -19.09
N SER A 55 -21.48 -16.58 -19.35
CA SER A 55 -21.06 -15.64 -18.31
C SER A 55 -21.16 -14.25 -18.89
N GLU A 56 -22.36 -13.69 -18.73
CA GLU A 56 -22.56 -12.29 -18.42
C GLU A 56 -21.66 -11.92 -17.23
N ARG A 57 -20.37 -11.68 -17.49
CA ARG A 57 -19.58 -10.86 -16.58
C ARG A 57 -20.04 -9.45 -16.81
N ASN A 58 -20.87 -8.99 -15.88
CA ASN A 58 -21.01 -7.59 -15.50
C ASN A 58 -19.71 -6.85 -15.86
N SER A 59 -19.73 -6.13 -16.97
CA SER A 59 -18.72 -5.14 -17.30
C SER A 59 -18.97 -3.96 -16.37
N SER A 60 -18.80 -4.17 -15.06
CA SER A 60 -18.54 -3.07 -14.14
C SER A 60 -17.28 -2.42 -14.68
N MET A 61 -17.43 -1.24 -15.26
CA MET A 61 -16.39 -0.42 -15.85
C MET A 61 -15.14 -0.53 -14.97
N VAL A 62 -14.13 -1.26 -15.44
CA VAL A 62 -12.88 -1.47 -14.70
C VAL A 62 -12.19 -0.12 -14.72
N LEU A 63 -12.43 0.68 -13.68
CA LEU A 63 -11.64 1.89 -13.48
C LEU A 63 -10.20 1.41 -13.27
N PRO A 64 -9.25 1.78 -14.15
CA PRO A 64 -7.87 1.40 -13.97
C PRO A 64 -7.41 2.01 -12.64
N LEU A 65 -6.89 1.16 -11.75
CA LEU A 65 -6.26 1.65 -10.53
C LEU A 65 -5.07 2.52 -10.95
N PRO A 66 -4.93 3.73 -10.40
CA PRO A 66 -3.76 4.54 -10.69
C PRO A 66 -2.51 3.81 -10.22
N HIS A 67 -1.39 4.03 -10.90
CA HIS A 67 -0.11 3.50 -10.46
C HIS A 67 0.26 4.12 -9.11
N ILE A 68 0.56 3.28 -8.11
CA ILE A 68 0.98 3.71 -6.78
C ILE A 68 2.49 3.46 -6.66
N PRO A 69 3.32 4.51 -6.53
CA PRO A 69 4.77 4.35 -6.42
C PRO A 69 5.18 3.45 -5.25
N GLY A 70 6.00 2.43 -5.54
CA GLY A 70 6.45 1.45 -4.54
C GLY A 70 5.59 0.20 -4.43
N LEU A 71 4.52 0.09 -5.22
CA LEU A 71 3.70 -1.11 -5.31
C LEU A 71 3.79 -1.74 -6.69
N ASP A 72 4.08 -3.03 -6.73
CA ASP A 72 3.83 -3.87 -7.90
C ASP A 72 2.32 -4.17 -7.97
N MET A 73 1.60 -3.30 -8.65
CA MET A 73 0.15 -3.38 -8.79
C MET A 73 -0.30 -4.66 -9.50
N SER A 74 0.49 -5.19 -10.42
CA SER A 74 0.19 -6.44 -11.13
C SER A 74 0.21 -7.63 -10.16
N ARG A 75 1.24 -7.71 -9.30
CA ARG A 75 1.33 -8.76 -8.28
C ARG A 75 0.27 -8.62 -7.20
N GLY A 76 0.00 -7.40 -6.73
CA GLY A 76 -1.05 -7.17 -5.75
C GLY A 76 -2.44 -7.56 -6.29
N LEU A 77 -2.71 -7.23 -7.55
CA LEU A 77 -3.96 -7.59 -8.21
C LEU A 77 -4.09 -9.10 -8.48
N HIS A 78 -2.98 -9.79 -8.76
CA HIS A 78 -2.94 -11.26 -8.87
C HIS A 78 -3.37 -11.95 -7.57
N HIS A 79 -2.94 -11.44 -6.41
CA HIS A 79 -3.32 -12.02 -5.10
C HIS A 79 -4.81 -11.91 -4.76
N VAL A 80 -5.53 -11.00 -5.41
CA VAL A 80 -6.98 -10.85 -5.26
C VAL A 80 -7.78 -11.34 -6.48
N GLY A 81 -7.15 -12.14 -7.34
CA GLY A 81 -7.80 -12.76 -8.50
C GLY A 81 -8.30 -11.75 -9.55
N GLY A 82 -7.58 -10.64 -9.74
CA GLY A 82 -7.97 -9.62 -10.72
C GLY A 82 -9.00 -8.60 -10.22
N ASN A 83 -9.50 -8.73 -8.98
CA ASN A 83 -10.56 -7.88 -8.46
C ASN A 83 -10.02 -6.51 -8.00
N THR A 84 -10.10 -5.50 -8.87
CA THR A 84 -9.60 -4.15 -8.61
C THR A 84 -10.28 -3.45 -7.43
N VAL A 85 -11.59 -3.70 -7.22
CA VAL A 85 -12.34 -3.13 -6.08
C VAL A 85 -11.85 -3.73 -4.76
N LEU A 86 -11.67 -5.06 -4.72
CA LEU A 86 -11.11 -5.74 -3.55
C LEU A 86 -9.68 -5.27 -3.29
N TYR A 87 -8.85 -5.15 -4.32
CA TYR A 87 -7.47 -4.67 -4.18
C TYR A 87 -7.41 -3.26 -3.57
N ARG A 88 -8.24 -2.33 -4.08
CA ARG A 88 -8.39 -0.98 -3.52
C ARG A 88 -8.73 -1.02 -2.02
N ASN A 89 -9.70 -1.85 -1.63
CA ASN A 89 -10.14 -1.95 -0.24
C ASN A 89 -9.04 -2.52 0.67
N VAL A 90 -8.24 -3.47 0.17
CA VAL A 90 -7.10 -4.02 0.94
C VAL A 90 -6.00 -2.96 1.10
N LEU A 91 -5.70 -2.18 0.06
CA LEU A 91 -4.74 -1.07 0.14
C LEU A 91 -5.18 -0.02 1.17
N LEU A 92 -6.43 0.43 1.13
CA LEU A 92 -6.96 1.39 2.11
C LEU A 92 -6.95 0.84 3.54
N LYS A 93 -7.25 -0.45 3.73
CA LYS A 93 -7.13 -1.11 5.04
C LYS A 93 -5.69 -1.15 5.53
N PHE A 94 -4.74 -1.42 4.64
CA PHE A 94 -3.31 -1.41 4.98
C PHE A 94 -2.87 -0.02 5.46
N ALA A 95 -3.24 1.04 4.73
CA ALA A 95 -2.95 2.42 5.13
C ALA A 95 -3.50 2.74 6.53
N ASN A 96 -4.76 2.41 6.79
CA ASN A 96 -5.40 2.66 8.09
C ASN A 96 -4.80 1.86 9.26
N ILE A 97 -4.40 0.60 9.03
CA ILE A 97 -3.94 -0.29 10.12
C ILE A 97 -2.47 -0.03 10.46
N GLN A 98 -1.62 0.20 9.45
CA GLN A 98 -0.17 0.23 9.67
C GLN A 98 0.35 1.58 10.17
N GLY A 99 -0.46 2.64 10.18
CA GLY A 99 -0.12 3.90 10.85
C GLY A 99 0.19 3.74 12.35
N GLY A 100 -0.41 2.74 13.02
CA GLY A 100 -0.11 2.41 14.43
C GLY A 100 1.06 1.45 14.63
N ALA A 101 1.45 0.69 13.60
CA ALA A 101 2.53 -0.29 13.70
C ALA A 101 3.91 0.36 13.88
N CYS A 102 4.10 1.56 13.32
CA CYS A 102 5.34 2.33 13.45
C CYS A 102 5.71 2.56 14.92
N LEU A 103 4.77 3.10 15.70
CA LEU A 103 4.96 3.41 17.11
C LEU A 103 5.23 2.14 17.94
N GLU A 104 4.58 1.02 17.59
CA GLU A 104 4.78 -0.24 18.30
C GLU A 104 6.17 -0.82 18.05
N MET A 105 6.69 -0.77 16.81
CA MET A 105 8.04 -1.24 16.49
C MET A 105 9.12 -0.40 17.18
N GLU A 106 8.99 0.93 17.18
CA GLU A 106 9.91 1.83 17.92
C GLU A 106 9.90 1.55 19.42
N ARG A 107 8.72 1.32 20.00
CA ARG A 107 8.59 0.97 21.42
C ARG A 107 9.26 -0.37 21.73
N CYS A 108 9.11 -1.38 20.88
CA CYS A 108 9.75 -2.68 21.07
C CYS A 108 11.28 -2.55 21.04
N LEU A 109 11.82 -1.74 20.12
CA LEU A 109 13.25 -1.44 20.08
C LEU A 109 13.73 -0.75 21.36
N ALA A 110 13.02 0.28 21.83
CA ALA A 110 13.40 1.04 23.02
C ALA A 110 13.30 0.22 24.33
N SER A 111 12.36 -0.73 24.39
CA SER A 111 12.15 -1.60 25.57
C SER A 111 12.94 -2.91 25.52
N GLY A 112 13.63 -3.21 24.41
CA GLY A 112 14.35 -4.47 24.21
C GLY A 112 13.46 -5.69 23.99
N ASP A 113 12.17 -5.51 23.70
CA ASP A 113 11.23 -6.60 23.40
C ASP A 113 11.38 -7.07 21.94
N PHE A 114 12.52 -7.71 21.66
CA PHE A 114 12.87 -8.15 20.32
C PHE A 114 11.97 -9.29 19.81
N THR A 115 11.40 -10.10 20.71
CA THR A 115 10.42 -11.13 20.36
C THR A 115 9.13 -10.50 19.81
N ARG A 116 8.65 -9.42 20.42
CA ARG A 116 7.50 -8.70 19.89
C ARG A 116 7.83 -8.00 18.57
N LEU A 117 9.01 -7.39 18.46
CA LEU A 117 9.48 -6.76 17.23
C LEU A 117 9.54 -7.76 16.07
N GLU A 118 10.05 -8.98 16.30
CA GLU A 118 10.07 -10.08 15.33
C GLU A 118 8.66 -10.36 14.77
N HIS A 119 7.66 -10.54 15.65
CA HIS A 119 6.30 -10.85 15.23
C HIS A 119 5.65 -9.74 14.41
N ILE A 120 5.89 -8.48 14.77
CA ILE A 120 5.39 -7.32 14.01
C ILE A 120 6.06 -7.30 12.62
N ALA A 121 7.37 -7.49 12.57
CA ALA A 121 8.14 -7.53 11.33
C ALA A 121 7.69 -8.70 10.41
N HIS A 122 7.44 -9.88 10.98
CA HIS A 122 6.89 -11.03 10.24
C HIS A 122 5.54 -10.72 9.61
N THR A 123 4.64 -10.09 10.37
CA THR A 123 3.32 -9.69 9.89
C THR A 123 3.45 -8.65 8.78
N LEU A 124 4.27 -7.62 8.99
CA LEU A 124 4.52 -6.54 8.04
C LEU A 124 5.10 -7.07 6.72
N LYS A 125 6.04 -8.00 6.79
CA LYS A 125 6.59 -8.71 5.63
C LYS A 125 5.50 -9.40 4.82
N GLY A 126 4.67 -10.21 5.49
CA GLY A 126 3.61 -10.97 4.84
C GLY A 126 2.59 -10.08 4.12
N VAL A 127 2.06 -9.06 4.83
CA VAL A 127 1.07 -8.16 4.25
C VAL A 127 1.65 -7.30 3.13
N SER A 128 2.91 -6.87 3.25
CA SER A 128 3.59 -6.07 2.22
C SER A 128 3.82 -6.88 0.94
N ALA A 129 4.23 -8.16 1.08
CA ALA A 129 4.40 -9.05 -0.06
C ALA A 129 3.09 -9.28 -0.84
N THR A 130 1.97 -9.49 -0.14
CA THR A 130 0.65 -9.68 -0.76
C THR A 130 0.18 -8.43 -1.51
N LEU A 131 0.55 -7.24 -1.02
CA LEU A 131 0.21 -5.95 -1.64
C LEU A 131 1.15 -5.55 -2.79
N GLY A 132 2.21 -6.32 -3.05
CA GLY A 132 3.23 -5.94 -4.03
C GLY A 132 4.22 -4.88 -3.53
N ALA A 133 4.25 -4.57 -2.22
CA ALA A 133 5.23 -3.70 -1.57
C ALA A 133 6.54 -4.47 -1.29
N LEU A 134 7.26 -4.86 -2.35
CA LEU A 134 8.40 -5.79 -2.25
C LEU A 134 9.58 -5.25 -1.45
N SER A 135 9.91 -3.96 -1.63
CA SER A 135 10.97 -3.27 -0.88
C SER A 135 10.68 -3.30 0.63
N LEU A 136 9.46 -2.92 1.02
CA LEU A 136 9.02 -2.96 2.41
C LEU A 136 9.00 -4.39 2.97
N SER A 137 8.58 -5.37 2.16
CA SER A 137 8.61 -6.78 2.55
C SER A 137 10.04 -7.28 2.84
N ASP A 138 11.02 -6.86 2.05
CA ASP A 138 12.42 -7.23 2.25
C ASP A 138 12.99 -6.61 3.53
N LEU A 139 12.77 -5.31 3.73
CA LEU A 139 13.17 -4.57 4.93
C LEU A 139 12.59 -5.21 6.20
N ALA A 140 11.29 -5.52 6.20
CA ALA A 140 10.64 -6.20 7.30
C ALA A 140 11.22 -7.61 7.55
N GLY A 141 11.56 -8.35 6.49
CA GLY A 141 12.22 -9.66 6.61
C GLY A 141 13.63 -9.59 7.20
N ARG A 142 14.36 -8.49 6.94
CA ARG A 142 15.66 -8.25 7.57
C ARG A 142 15.50 -7.95 9.07
N ILE A 143 14.50 -7.16 9.48
CA ILE A 143 14.20 -6.92 10.90
C ILE A 143 13.83 -8.24 11.60
N GLU A 144 12.95 -9.04 10.99
CA GLU A 144 12.55 -10.37 11.49
C GLU A 144 13.77 -11.28 11.74
N LYS A 145 14.78 -11.22 10.86
CA LYS A 145 16.00 -12.03 10.99
C LYS A 145 16.95 -11.49 12.06
N LEU A 146 17.23 -10.19 12.06
CA LEU A 146 18.22 -9.56 12.95
C LEU A 146 17.76 -9.50 14.40
N SER A 147 16.44 -9.40 14.64
CA SER A 147 15.85 -9.45 16.00
C SER A 147 16.07 -10.77 16.75
N LYS A 148 16.57 -11.82 16.08
CA LYS A 148 16.80 -13.16 16.67
C LYS A 148 18.21 -13.36 17.21
N THR A 149 19.15 -12.50 16.83
CA THR A 149 20.58 -12.70 17.08
C THR A 149 21.18 -11.48 17.78
N PRO A 150 21.99 -11.65 18.85
CA PRO A 150 22.62 -10.52 19.54
C PRO A 150 23.44 -9.60 18.62
N GLU A 151 24.14 -10.18 17.65
CA GLU A 151 24.99 -9.45 16.70
C GLU A 151 24.17 -8.58 15.74
N GLY A 152 22.93 -8.99 15.45
CA GLY A 152 22.02 -8.24 14.58
C GLY A 152 21.37 -7.03 15.26
N LEU A 153 21.43 -6.93 16.59
CA LEU A 153 20.78 -5.86 17.34
C LEU A 153 21.46 -4.50 17.13
N GLU A 154 22.74 -4.47 16.78
CA GLU A 154 23.48 -3.23 16.50
C GLU A 154 22.95 -2.50 15.25
N GLU A 155 22.50 -3.24 14.24
CA GLU A 155 21.99 -2.70 12.96
C GLU A 155 20.48 -2.40 12.99
N LEU A 156 19.76 -2.91 13.99
CA LEU A 156 18.30 -2.78 14.08
C LEU A 156 17.79 -1.34 14.09
N PRO A 157 18.39 -0.37 14.79
CA PRO A 157 17.89 1.00 14.82
C PRO A 157 17.86 1.66 13.44
N GLU A 158 18.94 1.53 12.66
CA GLU A 158 19.05 2.11 11.33
C GLU A 158 18.11 1.42 10.33
N LEU A 159 18.03 0.08 10.41
CA LEU A 159 17.11 -0.70 9.59
C LEU A 159 15.65 -0.39 9.91
N LEU A 160 15.32 -0.21 11.19
CA LEU A 160 13.97 0.17 11.62
C LEU A 160 13.61 1.54 11.05
N ALA A 161 14.47 2.55 11.21
CA ALA A 161 14.23 3.89 10.64
C ALA A 161 13.95 3.83 9.13
N THR A 162 14.78 3.08 8.38
CA THR A 162 14.60 2.87 6.94
C THR A 162 13.25 2.21 6.61
N THR A 163 12.86 1.19 7.39
CA THR A 163 11.59 0.47 7.20
C THR A 163 10.39 1.37 7.47
N LEU A 164 10.46 2.20 8.51
CA LEU A 164 9.40 3.14 8.87
C LEU A 164 9.23 4.23 7.81
N SER A 165 10.32 4.77 7.27
CA SER A 165 10.27 5.74 6.17
C SER A 165 9.62 5.14 4.91
N GLU A 166 9.97 3.91 4.56
CA GLU A 166 9.38 3.22 3.40
C GLU A 166 7.89 2.91 3.62
N LEU A 167 7.51 2.47 4.83
CA LEU A 167 6.12 2.25 5.20
C LEU A 167 5.32 3.55 5.10
N ALA A 168 5.82 4.65 5.68
CA ALA A 168 5.18 5.96 5.60
C ALA A 168 4.98 6.42 4.15
N ARG A 169 5.99 6.23 3.30
CA ARG A 169 5.93 6.55 1.87
C ARG A 169 4.81 5.78 1.15
N ILE A 170 4.67 4.49 1.43
CA ILE A 170 3.65 3.63 0.80
C ILE A 170 2.25 3.96 1.33
N VAL A 171 2.09 4.11 2.65
CA VAL A 171 0.81 4.49 3.27
C VAL A 171 0.31 5.81 2.70
N TRP A 172 1.18 6.81 2.66
CA TRP A 172 0.85 8.11 2.09
C TRP A 172 0.51 8.03 0.60
N ALA A 173 1.28 7.27 -0.19
CA ALA A 173 0.99 7.08 -1.61
C ALA A 173 -0.39 6.42 -1.83
N ILE A 174 -0.77 5.47 -0.98
CA ILE A 174 -2.10 4.86 -0.98
C ILE A 174 -3.17 5.89 -0.60
N GLU A 175 -2.97 6.66 0.47
CA GLU A 175 -3.94 7.65 0.96
C GLU A 175 -4.18 8.78 -0.06
N ILE A 176 -3.15 9.26 -0.75
CA ILE A 176 -3.34 10.29 -1.77
C ILE A 176 -3.93 9.72 -3.05
N THR A 177 -3.54 8.51 -3.43
CA THR A 177 -4.03 7.90 -4.67
C THR A 177 -5.45 7.37 -4.53
N LEU A 178 -5.81 6.88 -3.33
CA LEU A 178 -7.07 6.15 -3.06
C LEU A 178 -7.92 6.74 -1.93
N GLY A 179 -7.37 7.60 -1.06
CA GLY A 179 -8.06 8.21 0.09
C GLY A 179 -8.88 9.46 -0.26
N GLN A 180 -8.86 9.90 -1.51
CA GLN A 180 -9.96 10.67 -2.06
C GLN A 180 -11.25 9.83 -1.89
N PRO A 181 -12.34 10.38 -1.32
CA PRO A 181 -13.63 9.74 -1.49
C PRO A 181 -13.82 9.65 -3.00
N THR A 182 -13.79 8.42 -3.52
CA THR A 182 -14.43 8.19 -4.81
C THR A 182 -15.88 8.50 -4.51
N THR A 183 -16.30 9.73 -4.81
CA THR A 183 -17.69 10.00 -5.09
C THR A 183 -18.07 8.88 -6.03
N ILE A 184 -18.83 7.93 -5.49
CA ILE A 184 -19.62 7.03 -6.28
C ILE A 184 -20.43 8.00 -7.14
N PHE A 185 -20.03 8.19 -8.39
CA PHE A 185 -20.81 8.94 -9.36
C PHE A 185 -22.02 8.05 -9.67
N THR A 186 -22.96 7.97 -8.72
CA THR A 186 -24.36 7.87 -9.07
C THR A 186 -24.62 9.14 -9.86
N GLY A 187 -24.80 9.00 -11.18
CA GLY A 187 -24.91 10.12 -12.09
C GLY A 187 -25.98 11.10 -11.61
N GLU A 188 -25.54 12.21 -11.02
CA GLU A 188 -26.31 13.42 -10.75
C GLU A 188 -25.31 14.53 -10.39
N ASP A 189 -24.73 15.09 -11.44
CA ASP A 189 -24.55 16.53 -11.66
C ASP A 189 -24.02 17.38 -10.48
N LYS A 190 -22.68 17.50 -10.34
CA LYS A 190 -22.01 18.69 -9.77
C LYS A 190 -20.65 18.97 -10.44
N SER A 191 -20.68 19.91 -11.38
CA SER A 191 -19.61 20.88 -11.71
C SER A 191 -18.22 20.36 -12.12
N SER A 192 -18.03 20.29 -13.43
CA SER A 192 -16.82 19.99 -14.21
C SER A 192 -15.76 21.12 -14.24
N ILE A 193 -15.35 21.70 -13.11
CA ILE A 193 -14.50 22.91 -13.11
C ILE A 193 -13.15 22.64 -12.43
N GLU A 194 -12.03 22.76 -13.18
CA GLU A 194 -10.68 22.91 -12.59
C GLU A 194 -10.65 24.14 -11.69
N ALA A 195 -9.94 24.09 -10.55
CA ALA A 195 -9.90 25.21 -9.62
C ALA A 195 -9.47 26.50 -10.31
N SER A 196 -10.20 27.59 -10.04
CA SER A 196 -9.84 28.89 -10.57
C SER A 196 -8.46 29.31 -10.02
N PRO A 197 -7.69 30.13 -10.76
CA PRO A 197 -6.41 30.64 -10.28
C PRO A 197 -6.50 31.33 -8.91
N GLU A 198 -7.64 31.96 -8.63
CA GLU A 198 -7.96 32.63 -7.36
C GLU A 198 -8.11 31.63 -6.20
N GLN A 199 -8.80 30.50 -6.43
CA GLN A 199 -8.96 29.45 -5.43
C GLN A 199 -7.61 28.79 -5.09
N MET A 200 -6.79 28.53 -6.10
CA MET A 200 -5.43 28.01 -5.91
C MET A 200 -4.56 28.99 -5.12
N ALA A 201 -4.66 30.29 -5.38
CA ALA A 201 -3.92 31.32 -4.66
C ALA A 201 -4.24 31.32 -3.16
N VAL A 202 -5.52 31.23 -2.80
CA VAL A 202 -5.96 31.18 -1.38
C VAL A 202 -5.40 29.97 -0.66
N LEU A 203 -5.44 28.79 -1.28
CA LEU A 203 -4.92 27.56 -0.68
C LEU A 203 -3.41 27.61 -0.50
N PHE A 204 -2.69 28.18 -1.48
CA PHE A 204 -1.25 28.33 -1.41
C PHE A 204 -0.82 29.30 -0.30
N GLN A 205 -1.52 30.44 -0.17
CA GLN A 205 -1.25 31.39 0.92
C GLN A 205 -1.49 30.75 2.29
N ARG A 206 -2.59 30.00 2.44
CA ARG A 206 -2.89 29.26 3.67
C ARG A 206 -1.82 28.20 3.98
N ALA A 207 -1.39 27.44 2.97
CA ALA A 207 -0.33 26.45 3.14
C ALA A 207 0.98 27.10 3.58
N VAL A 208 1.39 28.20 2.95
CA VAL A 208 2.60 28.97 3.31
C VAL A 208 2.51 29.50 4.74
N ALA A 209 1.38 30.07 5.15
CA ALA A 209 1.19 30.57 6.51
C ALA A 209 1.33 29.45 7.57
N LEU A 210 0.75 28.27 7.31
CA LEU A 210 0.84 27.12 8.20
C LEU A 210 2.27 26.55 8.26
N LEU A 211 2.98 26.51 7.13
CA LEU A 211 4.39 26.09 7.08
C LEU A 211 5.30 27.02 7.88
N LEU A 212 5.11 28.34 7.77
CA LEU A 212 5.85 29.33 8.56
C LEU A 212 5.56 29.21 10.07
N ALA A 213 4.33 28.81 10.42
CA ALA A 213 3.94 28.52 11.80
C ALA A 213 4.37 27.11 12.29
N SER A 214 4.99 26.29 11.42
CA SER A 214 5.28 24.86 11.69
C SER A 214 4.04 24.07 12.13
N ASP A 215 2.87 24.44 11.60
CA ASP A 215 1.58 23.84 11.96
C ASP A 215 1.29 22.61 11.09
N SER A 216 1.02 21.48 11.75
CA SER A 216 0.65 20.21 11.11
C SER A 216 -0.65 20.25 10.31
N ALA A 217 -1.52 21.25 10.54
CA ALA A 217 -2.74 21.48 9.78
C ALA A 217 -2.48 21.79 8.29
N VAL A 218 -1.22 22.04 7.91
CA VAL A 218 -0.82 22.14 6.49
C VAL A 218 -1.20 20.90 5.69
N LYS A 219 -1.24 19.72 6.32
CA LYS A 219 -1.62 18.45 5.65
C LYS A 219 -3.03 18.51 5.06
N GLU A 220 -3.98 19.09 5.78
CA GLU A 220 -5.36 19.26 5.32
C GLU A 220 -5.44 20.19 4.09
N VAL A 221 -4.63 21.24 4.07
CA VAL A 221 -4.57 22.19 2.94
C VAL A 221 -3.94 21.54 1.71
N VAL A 222 -2.90 20.73 1.90
CA VAL A 222 -2.27 19.99 0.80
C VAL A 222 -3.23 18.96 0.21
N GLU A 223 -4.05 18.30 1.03
CA GLU A 223 -5.12 17.43 0.55
C GLU A 223 -6.14 18.21 -0.28
N GLU A 224 -6.57 19.39 0.18
CA GLU A 224 -7.49 20.27 -0.56
C GLU A 224 -6.91 20.68 -1.93
N ILE A 225 -5.62 21.01 -1.99
CA ILE A 225 -4.91 21.29 -3.26
C ILE A 225 -4.83 20.04 -4.14
N ALA A 226 -4.63 18.86 -3.57
CA ALA A 226 -4.57 17.60 -4.31
C ALA A 226 -5.91 17.24 -4.96
N ASN A 227 -7.04 17.45 -4.24
CA ASN A 227 -8.40 17.29 -4.77
C ASN A 227 -8.65 18.13 -6.03
N LEU A 228 -8.03 19.33 -6.08
CA LEU A 228 -8.20 20.32 -7.14
C LEU A 228 -7.15 20.20 -8.26
N SER A 229 -6.12 19.36 -8.08
CA SER A 229 -5.00 19.19 -9.00
C SER A 229 -5.14 17.94 -9.86
N ARG A 230 -5.62 18.12 -11.11
CA ARG A 230 -5.80 17.01 -12.07
C ARG A 230 -4.69 16.85 -13.12
N SER A 231 -3.76 17.79 -13.23
CA SER A 231 -2.64 17.69 -14.18
C SER A 231 -1.50 16.84 -13.61
N GLU A 232 -0.84 16.07 -14.47
CA GLU A 232 0.29 15.21 -14.10
C GLU A 232 1.44 16.01 -13.46
N SER A 233 1.78 17.17 -14.05
CA SER A 233 2.78 18.10 -13.50
C SER A 233 2.46 18.59 -12.07
N ARG A 234 1.19 18.89 -11.76
CA ARG A 234 0.79 19.28 -10.40
C ARG A 234 0.86 18.11 -9.42
N ARG A 235 0.51 16.90 -9.87
CA ARG A 235 0.63 15.68 -9.04
C ARG A 235 2.09 15.37 -8.69
N GLU A 236 3.01 15.50 -9.63
CA GLU A 236 4.45 15.32 -9.38
C GLU A 236 4.98 16.30 -8.31
N ARG A 237 4.57 17.57 -8.38
CA ARG A 237 4.95 18.58 -7.37
C ARG A 237 4.38 18.27 -6.00
N LEU A 238 3.13 17.79 -5.94
CA LEU A 238 2.51 17.33 -4.69
C LEU A 238 3.26 16.16 -4.08
N VAL A 239 3.83 15.25 -4.87
CA VAL A 239 4.67 14.16 -4.35
C VAL A 239 5.91 14.70 -3.64
N ALA A 240 6.62 15.66 -4.23
CA ALA A 240 7.79 16.27 -3.61
C ALA A 240 7.43 17.00 -2.30
N ILE A 241 6.34 17.78 -2.30
CA ILE A 241 5.88 18.55 -1.13
C ILE A 241 5.47 17.62 0.01
N ASN A 242 4.73 16.55 -0.29
CA ASN A 242 4.30 15.64 0.75
C ASN A 242 5.43 14.75 1.28
N THR A 243 6.44 14.45 0.46
CA THR A 243 7.65 13.76 0.92
C THR A 243 8.33 14.58 2.03
N ALA A 244 8.50 15.88 1.82
CA ALA A 244 9.06 16.77 2.83
C ALA A 244 8.16 16.91 4.07
N LEU A 245 6.82 16.92 3.92
CA LEU A 245 5.90 16.92 5.06
C LEU A 245 5.97 15.63 5.89
N GLY A 246 6.22 14.49 5.24
CA GLY A 246 6.32 13.19 5.91
C GLY A 246 7.51 13.07 6.88
N VAL A 247 8.58 13.81 6.61
CA VAL A 247 9.78 13.87 7.47
C VAL A 247 9.83 15.15 8.33
N TYR A 248 8.73 15.89 8.44
CA TYR A 248 8.62 17.16 9.18
C TYR A 248 9.60 18.25 8.71
N GLU A 249 10.02 18.23 7.44
CA GLU A 249 10.87 19.26 6.83
C GLU A 249 10.02 20.44 6.31
N PHE A 250 9.51 21.25 7.23
CA PHE A 250 8.65 22.39 6.90
C PHE A 250 9.34 23.44 6.01
N GLU A 251 10.65 23.66 6.18
CA GLU A 251 11.43 24.58 5.34
C GLU A 251 11.53 24.10 3.89
N THR A 252 11.79 22.80 3.68
CA THR A 252 11.82 22.18 2.36
C THR A 252 10.45 22.27 1.68
N CYS A 253 9.37 21.99 2.43
CA CYS A 253 8.00 22.17 1.93
C CYS A 253 7.71 23.61 1.49
N LEU A 254 8.14 24.59 2.30
CA LEU A 254 7.93 26.00 2.00
C LEU A 254 8.64 26.40 0.70
N ALA A 255 9.88 25.97 0.51
CA ALA A 255 10.63 26.23 -0.72
C ALA A 255 9.95 25.62 -1.96
N LEU A 256 9.40 24.40 -1.84
CA LEU A 256 8.66 23.74 -2.91
C LEU A 256 7.36 24.46 -3.26
N PHE A 257 6.60 24.91 -2.25
CA PHE A 257 5.39 25.71 -2.46
C PHE A 257 5.69 27.05 -3.13
N GLN A 258 6.75 27.75 -2.71
CA GLN A 258 7.19 29.00 -3.33
C GLN A 258 7.69 28.82 -4.76
N SER A 259 8.36 27.70 -5.06
CA SER A 259 8.75 27.34 -6.42
C SER A 259 7.51 27.09 -7.29
N TRP A 260 6.56 26.31 -6.80
CA TRP A 260 5.35 26.00 -7.54
C TRP A 260 4.53 27.26 -7.80
N ALA A 261 4.34 28.11 -6.80
CA ALA A 261 3.61 29.37 -6.96
C ALA A 261 4.22 30.27 -8.03
N ARG A 262 5.56 30.38 -8.08
CA ARG A 262 6.27 31.17 -9.11
C ARG A 262 6.01 30.65 -10.53
N ASP A 263 6.03 29.34 -10.71
CA ASP A 263 5.81 28.72 -12.02
C ASP A 263 4.38 28.90 -12.53
N GLU A 264 3.40 28.98 -11.62
CA GLU A 264 1.98 29.20 -11.97
C GLU A 264 1.56 30.68 -11.89
N GLY A 265 2.49 31.59 -11.60
CA GLY A 265 2.20 33.03 -11.46
C GLY A 265 1.30 33.38 -10.28
N ILE A 266 1.25 32.53 -9.26
CA ILE A 266 0.44 32.72 -8.05
C ILE A 266 1.18 33.64 -7.08
N ALA A 267 0.56 34.76 -6.72
CA ALA A 267 1.11 35.70 -5.74
C ALA A 267 0.95 35.18 -4.31
N LEU A 268 2.07 34.86 -3.68
CA LEU A 268 2.15 34.56 -2.24
C LEU A 268 2.42 35.88 -1.51
N SER A 269 1.35 36.56 -1.08
CA SER A 269 1.44 37.78 -0.27
C SER A 269 1.73 37.48 1.19
#